data_AF-A0A1H4GXH2-F1
#
_entry.id   AF-A0A1H4GXH2-F1
#
_cell.length_a   1.000
_cell.length_b   1.000
_cell.length_c   1.000
_cell.angle_alpha   90.00
_cell.angle_beta   90.00
_cell.angle_gamma   90.00
#
_symmetry.space_group_name_H-M   'P 1'
#
loop_
_entity.id
_entity.type
_entity.pdbx_description
1 polymer ?
#
loop_
_entity_poly.entity_id
_entity_poly.type
_entity_poly.pdbx_seq_one_letter_code
_entity_poly.pdbx_strand_id
1 'polypeptide(L)' 'MDAYVVGNLLGRLLMSAAIVYLVLFVVGKFDFKFANKKLKSIGSILAIMILFLLGLAANHTG' A
#
# COMPACT_ATOMS: atom_id res chain seq x y z
N MET A 1 9.53 2.39 -23.56
CA MET A 1 8.90 3.36 -22.65
C MET A 1 8.00 2.66 -21.63
N ASP A 2 7.42 1.52 -21.99
CA ASP A 2 6.53 0.70 -21.16
C ASP A 2 7.15 0.21 -19.85
N ALA A 3 8.43 -0.19 -19.85
CA ALA A 3 9.11 -0.68 -18.64
C ALA A 3 9.19 0.39 -17.52
N TYR A 4 9.31 1.68 -17.88
CA TYR A 4 9.32 2.77 -16.91
C TYR A 4 7.93 3.02 -16.31
N VAL A 5 6.88 2.93 -17.15
CA VAL A 5 5.49 3.10 -16.70
C VAL A 5 5.10 1.95 -15.78
N VAL A 6 5.43 0.71 -16.17
CA VAL A 6 5.19 -0.50 -15.38
C VAL A 6 5.99 -0.48 -14.08
N GLY A 7 7.26 -0.07 -14.11
CA GLY A 7 8.10 0.07 -12.92
C GLY A 7 7.56 1.10 -11.94
N ASN A 8 7.07 2.25 -12.43
CA ASN A 8 6.48 3.29 -11.58
C ASN A 8 5.14 2.84 -10.95
N LEU A 9 4.30 2.13 -11.73
CA LEU A 9 3.04 1.56 -11.24
C LEU A 9 3.29 0.48 -10.16
N LEU A 10 4.21 -0.45 -10.42
CA LEU A 10 4.59 -1.47 -9.44
C LEU A 10 5.24 -0.88 -8.19
N GLY A 11 6.14 0.09 -8.37
CA GLY A 11 6.76 0.81 -7.26
C GLY A 11 5.73 1.48 -6.36
N ARG A 12 4.72 2.13 -6.95
CA ARG A 12 3.61 2.74 -6.21
C ARG A 12 2.75 1.72 -5.47
N LEU A 13 2.46 0.59 -6.09
CA LEU A 13 1.69 -0.51 -5.50
C LEU A 13 2.43 -1.15 -4.32
N LEU A 14 3.74 -1.34 -4.46
CA LEU A 14 4.60 -1.81 -3.37
C LEU A 14 4.68 -0.78 -2.24
N MET A 15 4.77 0.51 -2.58
CA MET A 15 4.86 1.58 -1.59
C MET A 15 3.57 1.74 -0.79
N SER A 16 2.40 1.67 -1.44
CA SER A 16 1.11 1.67 -0.74
C SER A 16 0.93 0.43 0.13
N ALA A 17 1.31 -0.75 -0.35
CA ALA A 17 1.33 -1.97 0.46
C ALA A 17 2.28 -1.85 1.68
N ALA A 18 3.48 -1.29 1.47
CA ALA A 18 4.45 -1.05 2.54
C ALA A 18 3.91 -0.08 3.59
N ILE A 19 3.27 1.02 3.18
CA ILE A 19 2.66 1.99 4.12
C ILE A 19 1.59 1.32 4.97
N VAL A 20 0.66 0.57 4.35
CA VAL A 20 -0.41 -0.12 5.09
C VAL A 20 0.19 -1.15 6.05
N TYR A 21 1.20 -1.90 5.61
CA TYR A 21 1.91 -2.85 6.47
C TYR A 21 2.56 -2.14 7.66
N LEU A 22 3.24 -1.01 7.43
CA LEU A 22 3.90 -0.23 8.47
C LEU A 22 2.88 0.31 9.49
N VAL A 23 1.75 0.84 9.03
CA VAL A 23 0.67 1.31 9.91
C VAL A 23 0.12 0.16 10.75
N LEU A 24 -0.16 -0.99 10.15
CA LEU A 24 -0.62 -2.17 10.88
C LEU A 24 0.41 -2.68 11.88
N PHE A 25 1.69 -2.59 11.54
CA PHE A 25 2.80 -3.00 12.39
C PHE A 25 2.96 -2.09 13.60
N VAL A 26 2.85 -0.76 13.42
CA VAL A 26 2.88 0.22 14.51
C VAL A 26 1.64 0.08 15.40
N VAL A 27 0.45 -0.03 14.81
CA VAL A 27 -0.82 -0.24 15.55
C VAL A 27 -0.81 -1.56 16.32
N GLY A 28 -0.19 -2.59 15.74
CA GLY A 28 -0.01 -3.89 16.37
C GLY A 28 1.10 -3.94 17.42
N LYS A 29 1.72 -2.82 17.81
CA LYS A 29 2.87 -2.77 18.73
C LYS A 29 4.01 -3.72 18.32
N PHE A 30 4.42 -3.69 17.05
CA PHE A 30 5.49 -4.54 16.50
C PHE A 30 5.17 -6.04 16.48
N ASP A 31 3.90 -6.42 16.62
CA ASP A 31 3.49 -7.82 16.58
C ASP A 31 3.31 -8.30 15.12
N PHE A 32 4.35 -8.95 14.59
CA PHE A 32 4.40 -9.45 13.21
C PHE A 32 3.25 -10.39 12.86
N LYS A 33 2.78 -11.21 13.81
CA LYS A 33 1.65 -12.11 13.60
C LYS A 33 0.35 -11.34 13.40
N PHE A 34 0.16 -10.28 14.17
CA PHE A 34 -1.02 -9.41 14.04
C PHE A 34 -1.02 -8.67 12.70
N ALA A 35 0.12 -8.08 12.33
CA ALA A 35 0.26 -7.35 11.07
C ALA A 35 -0.05 -8.26 9.86
N ASN A 36 0.53 -9.47 9.80
CA ASN A 36 0.27 -10.41 8.69
C ASN A 36 -1.18 -10.92 8.66
N LYS A 37 -1.80 -11.15 9.82
CA LYS A 37 -3.20 -11.59 9.89
C LYS A 37 -4.15 -10.50 9.43
N LYS A 38 -3.91 -9.24 9.84
CA LYS A 38 -4.71 -8.09 9.42
C LYS A 38 -4.42 -7.68 7.98
N LEU A 39 -3.22 -7.87 7.47
CA LEU A 39 -2.89 -7.58 6.06
C LEU A 39 -3.74 -8.41 5.09
N LYS A 40 -4.08 -9.66 5.46
CA LYS A 40 -5.01 -10.52 4.72
C LYS A 40 -6.49 -10.19 4.91
N SER A 41 -6.82 -9.24 5.79
CA SER A 41 -8.19 -8.80 6.00
C SER A 41 -8.64 -7.88 4.87
N ILE A 42 -9.91 -8.01 4.48
CA ILE A 42 -10.58 -7.17 3.47
C ILE A 42 -10.36 -5.67 3.74
N GLY A 43 -10.33 -5.25 5.01
CA GLY A 43 -10.09 -3.85 5.39
C GLY A 43 -8.70 -3.32 4.96
N SER A 44 -7.67 -4.15 5.03
CA SER A 44 -6.31 -3.76 4.60
C SER A 44 -6.20 -3.71 3.08
N ILE A 45 -6.88 -4.62 2.38
CA ILE A 45 -6.95 -4.61 0.91
C ILE A 45 -7.63 -3.32 0.41
N LEU A 46 -8.74 -2.93 1.06
CA LEU A 46 -9.42 -1.66 0.81
C LEU A 46 -8.51 -0.45 1.07
N ALA A 47 -7.76 -0.45 2.17
CA ALA A 47 -6.81 0.62 2.48
C ALA A 47 -5.71 0.74 1.41
N ILE A 48 -5.15 -0.38 0.94
CA ILE A 48 -4.14 -0.41 -0.14
C ILE A 48 -4.74 0.15 -1.43
N MET A 49 -5.97 -0.25 -1.80
CA MET A 49 -6.66 0.28 -2.98
C MET A 49 -6.89 1.78 -2.89
N ILE A 50 -7.35 2.29 -1.75
CA ILE A 50 -7.60 3.72 -1.54
C ILE A 50 -6.30 4.50 -1.62
N LEU A 51 -5.24 4.05 -0.95
CA LEU A 51 -3.92 4.71 -1.00
C LEU A 51 -3.31 4.68 -2.40
N PHE A 52 -3.51 3.59 -3.13
CA PHE A 52 -3.07 3.47 -4.52
C PHE A 52 -3.83 4.44 -5.44
N LEU A 53 -5.17 4.49 -5.33
CA LEU A 53 -6.01 5.45 -6.06
C LEU A 53 -5.68 6.90 -5.71
N LEU A 54 -5.44 7.19 -4.44
CA LEU A 54 -5.05 8.52 -3.95
C LEU A 54 -3.67 8.91 -4.49
N GLY A 55 -2.70 8.01 -4.47
CA GLY A 55 -1.39 8.23 -5.09
C GLY A 55 -1.51 8.45 -6.60
N LEU A 56 -2.40 7.72 -7.28
CA LEU A 56 -2.66 7.91 -8.70
C LEU A 56 -3.28 9.28 -9.00
N ALA A 57 -4.30 9.68 -8.24
CA ALA A 57 -4.92 11.01 -8.34
C ALA A 57 -3.93 12.14 -8.05
N ALA A 58 -3.10 12.00 -6.99
CA ALA A 58 -2.11 13.01 -6.62
C ALA A 58 -1.04 13.25 -7.70
N ASN A 59 -0.68 12.20 -8.46
CA ASN A 59 0.24 12.36 -9.61
C ASN A 59 -0.42 12.94 -10.86
N HIS A 60 -1.74 12.94 -10.94
CA HIS A 60 -2.49 13.45 -12.08
C HIS A 60 -2.79 14.96 -11.94
N THR A 61 -2.60 15.53 -10.75
CA THR A 61 -2.70 16.97 -10.45
C THR A 61 -1.34 17.67 -10.31
N GLY A 62 -0.23 16.98 -10.58
CA GLY A 62 1.14 17.51 -10.53
C GLY A 62 1.73 17.76 -11.91
#